data_AF-A0A8D0L0S4-F1
#
_entry.id   AF-A0A8D0L0S4-F1
#
_cell.length_a   1.000
_cell.length_b   1.000
_cell.length_c   1.000
_cell.angle_alpha   90.00
_cell.angle_beta   90.00
_cell.angle_gamma   90.00
#
_symmetry.space_group_name_H-M   'P 1'
#
loop_
_entity.id
_entity.type
_entity.pdbx_description
1 polymer ?
#
loop_
_entity_poly.entity_id
_entity_poly.type
_entity_poly.pdbx_seq_one_letter_code
_entity_poly.pdbx_strand_id
1 'polypeptide(L)'
;MSATMKAVVDETSKLADCIGKTRTLLRRILSEGVDQCMLKLDNDPQGYLSQPLSLLEAVLQECHNTFTACFHAFYPTPALQWACLCDLLNCLDQDIQEANFRTSSSRLLAAVMSALCHTSVKLTSIFPIAYDGEVLLRSMVKQVSTENDSALVHRFPLLVAHMEKLSQSEENISGMTSFREVLEKMLVIVVLPVRNSLRRENELFSSHLVSNTCGLLASIVSELTASALGSEVDGLNSLHSVKSSPNRFTKTSQGRSWNTGNGSPDAICFSVDKPGVVVVGFSVYGGGGIHEYELEVLVDDVNIALKNNFKS
;
A
#
# COMPACT_ATOMS: atom_id res chain seq x y z
N MET A 1 -28.35 14.01 23.19
CA MET A 1 -27.44 13.07 23.88
C MET A 1 -26.46 12.52 22.86
N SER A 2 -25.23 12.33 23.32
CA SER A 2 -23.96 12.15 22.60
C SER A 2 -24.00 11.32 21.31
N ALA A 3 -23.43 11.89 20.24
CA ALA A 3 -22.88 11.11 19.15
C ALA A 3 -21.79 10.19 19.71
N THR A 4 -21.79 8.93 19.35
CA THR A 4 -20.62 8.06 19.46
C THR A 4 -19.60 8.58 18.46
N MET A 5 -18.79 9.55 18.90
CA MET A 5 -17.52 9.87 18.26
C MET A 5 -16.78 8.55 18.05
N LYS A 6 -16.42 8.22 16.81
CA LYS A 6 -15.31 7.27 16.58
C LYS A 6 -14.18 7.77 17.47
N ALA A 7 -13.74 6.94 18.43
CA ALA A 7 -12.67 7.31 19.33
C ALA A 7 -11.50 7.80 18.48
N VAL A 8 -11.25 9.11 18.52
CA VAL A 8 -10.03 9.67 17.96
C VAL A 8 -8.95 9.09 18.84
N VAL A 9 -8.20 8.12 18.32
CA VAL A 9 -7.06 7.57 19.04
C VAL A 9 -6.07 8.71 19.11
N ASP A 10 -5.95 9.29 20.30
CA ASP A 10 -4.95 10.31 20.57
C ASP A 10 -3.56 9.74 20.29
N GLU A 11 -2.79 10.50 19.53
CA GLU A 11 -1.43 10.11 19.21
C GLU A 11 -0.58 10.15 20.48
N THR A 12 0.18 9.08 20.75
CA THR A 12 1.05 9.00 21.92
C THR A 12 2.48 8.66 21.51
N SER A 13 3.45 9.26 22.20
CA SER A 13 4.87 8.94 21.99
C SER A 13 5.18 7.46 22.22
N LYS A 14 4.47 6.82 23.17
CA LYS A 14 4.57 5.38 23.41
C LYS A 14 4.13 4.54 22.21
N LEU A 15 3.03 4.93 21.56
CA LEU A 15 2.56 4.24 20.36
C LEU A 15 3.57 4.39 19.21
N ALA A 16 4.09 5.61 18.99
CA ALA A 16 5.12 5.84 17.97
C ALA A 16 6.39 5.01 18.21
N ASP A 17 6.84 4.92 19.46
CA ASP A 17 7.98 4.07 19.87
C ASP A 17 7.69 2.59 19.65
N CYS A 18 6.50 2.10 19.99
CA CYS A 18 6.08 0.73 19.70
C CYS A 18 6.10 0.43 18.20
N ILE A 19 5.54 1.31 17.37
CA ILE A 19 5.53 1.15 15.91
C ILE A 19 6.97 1.12 15.37
N GLY A 20 7.86 2.00 15.87
CA GLY A 20 9.28 2.00 15.52
C GLY A 20 9.98 0.69 15.87
N LYS A 21 9.78 0.17 17.08
CA LYS A 21 10.33 -1.12 17.52
C LYS A 21 9.82 -2.28 16.67
N THR A 22 8.53 -2.29 16.35
CA THR A 22 7.94 -3.31 15.46
C THR A 22 8.55 -3.24 14.07
N ARG A 23 8.71 -2.03 13.50
CA ARG A 23 9.40 -1.83 12.21
C ARG A 23 10.80 -2.40 12.23
N THR A 24 11.63 -2.03 13.22
CA THR A 24 13.02 -2.47 13.32
C THR A 24 13.11 -3.99 13.50
N LEU A 25 12.24 -4.60 14.31
CA LEU A 25 12.20 -6.06 14.49
C LEU A 25 11.83 -6.79 13.19
N LEU A 26 10.78 -6.34 12.49
CA LEU A 26 10.36 -6.98 11.24
C LEU A 26 11.39 -6.78 10.12
N ARG A 27 12.00 -5.59 10.01
CA ARG A 27 13.14 -5.36 9.10
C ARG A 27 14.23 -6.39 9.36
N ARG A 28 14.64 -6.56 10.62
CA ARG A 28 15.67 -7.52 11.02
C ARG A 28 15.30 -8.96 10.65
N ILE A 29 14.11 -9.42 11.02
CA ILE A 29 13.64 -10.79 10.70
C ILE A 29 13.65 -11.03 9.19
N LEU A 30 13.10 -10.07 8.43
CA LEU A 30 13.00 -10.19 6.98
C LEU A 30 14.36 -10.05 6.28
N SER A 31 15.33 -9.34 6.89
CA SER A 31 16.68 -9.10 6.37
C SER A 31 17.73 -10.14 6.78
N GLU A 32 17.48 -11.03 7.75
CA GLU A 32 18.45 -12.04 8.22
C GLU A 32 18.30 -13.40 7.51
N GLY A 33 17.18 -13.65 6.83
CA GLY A 33 16.97 -14.85 6.01
C GLY A 33 16.99 -16.18 6.79
N VAL A 34 16.91 -17.31 6.08
CA VAL A 34 16.87 -18.67 6.67
C VAL A 34 18.27 -19.29 6.82
N ASP A 35 19.25 -18.79 6.07
CA ASP A 35 20.58 -19.41 5.90
C ASP A 35 21.36 -19.51 7.21
N GLN A 36 21.19 -18.54 8.13
CA GLN A 36 21.85 -18.55 9.44
C GLN A 36 21.27 -19.61 10.41
N CYS A 37 20.04 -20.06 10.17
CA CYS A 37 19.39 -21.14 10.92
C CYS A 37 19.85 -22.52 10.41
N MET A 38 20.13 -22.64 9.11
CA MET A 38 20.50 -23.89 8.43
C MET A 38 21.91 -24.40 8.78
N LEU A 39 22.88 -23.50 9.01
CA LEU A 39 24.28 -23.88 9.31
C LEU A 39 24.47 -24.65 10.63
N LYS A 40 23.41 -24.83 11.45
CA LYS A 40 23.47 -25.55 12.73
C LYS A 40 22.76 -26.91 12.73
N LEU A 41 22.16 -27.33 11.61
CA LEU A 41 21.28 -28.50 11.56
C LEU A 41 21.81 -29.66 10.71
N ASP A 42 23.09 -29.65 10.36
CA ASP A 42 23.72 -30.54 9.36
C ASP A 42 23.89 -32.02 9.79
N ASN A 43 23.08 -32.52 10.73
CA ASN A 43 23.07 -33.91 11.15
C ASN A 43 21.63 -34.44 11.33
N ASP A 44 20.92 -34.74 10.23
CA ASP A 44 19.74 -35.62 10.29
C ASP A 44 19.62 -36.54 9.05
N PRO A 45 19.81 -37.87 9.21
CA PRO A 45 19.64 -38.85 8.13
C PRO A 45 18.18 -39.23 7.81
N GLN A 46 17.16 -38.73 8.53
CA GLN A 46 15.80 -39.31 8.50
C GLN A 46 14.67 -38.35 8.04
N GLY A 47 14.94 -37.11 7.66
CA GLY A 47 13.94 -36.22 7.03
C GLY A 47 12.89 -35.62 7.98
N TYR A 48 13.11 -35.69 9.30
CA TYR A 48 12.23 -35.03 10.30
C TYR A 48 12.34 -33.49 10.29
N LEU A 49 13.29 -32.93 9.53
CA LEU A 49 13.57 -31.49 9.43
C LEU A 49 12.66 -30.69 8.49
N SER A 50 11.78 -31.34 7.71
CA SER A 50 10.86 -30.64 6.79
C SER A 50 9.78 -29.81 7.51
N GLN A 51 9.33 -30.28 8.68
CA GLN A 51 8.27 -29.61 9.44
C GLN A 51 8.76 -28.29 10.10
N PRO A 52 9.94 -28.22 10.74
CA PRO A 52 10.52 -26.96 11.20
C PRO A 52 10.74 -25.92 10.08
N LEU A 53 11.13 -26.34 8.88
CA LEU A 53 11.36 -25.44 7.74
C LEU A 53 10.07 -24.84 7.21
N SER A 54 9.03 -25.66 7.02
CA SER A 54 7.71 -25.16 6.62
C SER A 54 7.12 -24.18 7.64
N LEU A 55 7.33 -24.42 8.95
CA LEU A 55 6.90 -23.50 9.99
C LEU A 55 7.68 -22.18 9.94
N LEU A 56 9.00 -22.23 9.72
CA LEU A 56 9.82 -21.03 9.57
C LEU A 56 9.41 -20.21 8.34
N GLU A 57 9.15 -20.86 7.21
CA GLU A 57 8.64 -20.19 6.01
C GLU A 57 7.27 -19.55 6.25
N ALA A 58 6.37 -20.22 6.98
CA ALA A 58 5.08 -19.66 7.37
C ALA A 58 5.26 -18.41 8.26
N VAL A 59 6.16 -18.45 9.24
CA VAL A 59 6.47 -17.29 10.10
C VAL A 59 7.03 -16.13 9.27
N LEU A 60 7.95 -16.39 8.35
CA LEU A 60 8.51 -15.37 7.47
C LEU A 60 7.44 -14.77 6.53
N GLN A 61 6.50 -15.59 6.07
CA GLN A 61 5.38 -15.12 5.26
C GLN A 61 4.44 -14.22 6.06
N GLU A 62 4.14 -14.57 7.32
CA GLU A 62 3.34 -13.72 8.20
C GLU A 62 4.07 -12.41 8.54
N CYS A 63 5.40 -12.44 8.71
CA CYS A 63 6.20 -11.24 8.88
C CYS A 63 6.15 -10.35 7.63
N HIS A 64 6.21 -10.94 6.43
CA HIS A 64 6.05 -10.22 5.17
C HIS A 64 4.67 -9.55 5.10
N ASN A 65 3.60 -10.32 5.32
CA ASN A 65 2.22 -9.82 5.28
C ASN A 65 2.00 -8.67 6.27
N THR A 66 2.52 -8.83 7.50
CA THR A 66 2.46 -7.81 8.55
C THR A 66 3.23 -6.56 8.15
N PHE A 67 4.44 -6.72 7.60
CA PHE A 67 5.25 -5.59 7.17
C PHE A 67 4.58 -4.80 6.05
N THR A 68 4.03 -5.51 5.05
CA THR A 68 3.28 -4.91 3.94
C THR A 68 2.05 -4.15 4.43
N ALA A 69 1.25 -4.75 5.32
CA ALA A 69 0.05 -4.12 5.87
C ALA A 69 0.35 -2.88 6.73
N CYS A 70 1.48 -2.88 7.43
CA CYS A 70 1.89 -1.78 8.31
C CYS A 70 2.86 -0.78 7.65
N PHE A 71 3.18 -0.95 6.37
CA PHE A 71 4.22 -0.17 5.69
C PHE A 71 4.03 1.34 5.82
N HIS A 72 2.80 1.85 5.66
CA HIS A 72 2.52 3.28 5.81
C HIS A 72 2.55 3.79 7.25
N ALA A 73 2.46 2.92 8.26
CA ALA A 73 2.73 3.32 9.64
C ALA A 73 4.26 3.33 9.90
N PHE A 74 5.01 2.45 9.26
CA PHE A 74 6.46 2.36 9.36
C PHE A 74 7.20 3.47 8.61
N TYR A 75 6.63 3.90 7.49
CA TYR A 75 7.11 4.97 6.62
C TYR A 75 5.93 5.92 6.30
N PRO A 76 5.58 6.80 7.25
CA PRO A 76 4.38 7.63 7.17
C PRO A 76 4.44 8.77 6.16
N THR A 77 5.60 9.04 5.57
CA THR A 77 5.78 10.08 4.56
C THR A 77 6.29 9.48 3.25
N PRO A 78 5.95 10.07 2.08
CA PRO A 78 6.51 9.64 0.80
C PRO A 78 8.04 9.69 0.78
N ALA A 79 8.65 10.66 1.45
CA ALA A 79 10.10 10.78 1.59
C ALA A 79 10.73 9.54 2.29
N LEU A 80 10.12 9.09 3.38
CA LEU A 80 10.56 7.89 4.11
C LEU A 80 10.34 6.61 3.30
N GLN A 81 9.24 6.53 2.55
CA GLN A 81 8.95 5.39 1.66
C GLN A 81 9.96 5.30 0.52
N TRP A 82 10.31 6.44 -0.07
CA TRP A 82 11.35 6.55 -1.08
C TRP A 82 12.72 6.15 -0.54
N ALA A 83 13.15 6.75 0.58
CA ALA A 83 14.43 6.44 1.21
C ALA A 83 14.57 4.93 1.51
N CYS A 84 13.53 4.33 2.10
CA CYS A 84 13.51 2.90 2.39
C CYS A 84 13.72 2.02 1.15
N LEU A 85 13.06 2.35 0.03
CA LEU A 85 13.23 1.61 -1.22
C LEU A 85 14.66 1.75 -1.75
N CYS A 86 15.19 2.97 -1.75
CA CYS A 86 16.54 3.27 -2.22
C CYS A 86 17.60 2.51 -1.43
N ASP A 87 17.49 2.51 -0.10
CA ASP A 87 18.44 1.83 0.77
C ASP A 87 18.48 0.33 0.52
N LEU A 88 17.31 -0.31 0.41
CA LEU A 88 17.25 -1.75 0.16
C LEU A 88 17.79 -2.12 -1.23
N LEU A 89 17.56 -1.29 -2.25
CA LEU A 89 18.14 -1.50 -3.58
C LEU A 89 19.65 -1.23 -3.61
N ASN A 90 20.16 -0.32 -2.79
CA ASN A 90 21.59 -0.07 -2.63
C ASN A 90 22.28 -1.23 -1.91
N CYS A 91 21.68 -1.75 -0.84
CA CYS A 91 22.16 -2.97 -0.17
C CYS A 91 22.17 -4.16 -1.13
N LEU A 92 21.12 -4.35 -1.93
CA LEU A 92 21.05 -5.44 -2.90
C LEU A 92 22.18 -5.35 -3.95
N ASP A 93 22.48 -4.15 -4.44
CA ASP A 93 23.56 -3.92 -5.40
C ASP A 93 24.93 -4.28 -4.79
N GLN A 94 25.15 -3.90 -3.53
CA GLN A 94 26.36 -4.31 -2.78
C GLN A 94 26.44 -5.84 -2.61
N ASP A 95 25.33 -6.50 -2.25
CA ASP A 95 25.26 -7.96 -2.10
C ASP A 95 25.61 -8.69 -3.42
N ILE A 96 25.17 -8.14 -4.56
CA ILE A 96 25.50 -8.66 -5.90
C ILE A 96 27.00 -8.51 -6.19
N GLN A 97 27.58 -7.34 -5.91
CA GLN A 97 28.99 -7.04 -6.19
C GLN A 97 29.95 -7.87 -5.32
N GLU A 98 29.60 -8.07 -4.06
CA GLU A 98 30.41 -8.85 -3.11
C GLU A 98 30.27 -10.37 -3.31
N ALA A 99 29.46 -10.83 -4.28
CA ALA A 99 29.05 -12.23 -4.46
C ALA A 99 28.53 -12.88 -3.16
N ASN A 100 28.11 -12.04 -2.22
CA ASN A 100 27.63 -12.42 -0.91
C ASN A 100 26.12 -12.56 -1.08
N PHE A 101 25.71 -13.64 -1.75
CA PHE A 101 24.31 -13.95 -2.09
C PHE A 101 23.48 -14.30 -0.85
N ARG A 102 23.52 -13.42 0.14
CA ARG A 102 22.60 -13.44 1.26
C ARG A 102 21.26 -13.08 0.66
N THR A 103 20.43 -14.09 0.45
CA THR A 103 19.01 -13.96 0.07
C THR A 103 18.20 -13.15 1.09
N SER A 104 18.84 -12.65 2.12
CA SER A 104 18.25 -12.12 3.32
C SER A 104 17.61 -10.75 3.09
N SER A 105 18.24 -9.82 2.36
CA SER A 105 17.60 -8.54 2.00
C SER A 105 16.47 -8.67 0.97
N SER A 106 16.40 -9.79 0.24
CA SER A 106 15.44 -9.98 -0.86
C SER A 106 13.98 -10.05 -0.38
N ARG A 107 13.73 -10.63 0.81
CA ARG A 107 12.38 -10.77 1.37
C ARG A 107 11.83 -9.44 1.85
N LEU A 108 12.66 -8.63 2.51
CA LEU A 108 12.28 -7.30 2.94
C LEU A 108 12.02 -6.39 1.74
N LEU A 109 12.89 -6.42 0.72
CA LEU A 109 12.66 -5.67 -0.52
C LEU A 109 11.37 -6.10 -1.22
N ALA A 110 11.07 -7.40 -1.29
CA ALA A 110 9.81 -7.89 -1.84
C ALA A 110 8.60 -7.38 -1.05
N ALA A 111 8.67 -7.30 0.28
CA ALA A 111 7.60 -6.76 1.13
C ALA A 111 7.36 -5.26 0.89
N VAL A 112 8.43 -4.48 0.72
CA VAL A 112 8.34 -3.05 0.36
C VAL A 112 7.73 -2.87 -1.04
N MET A 113 8.19 -3.65 -2.02
CA MET A 113 7.64 -3.62 -3.39
C MET A 113 6.14 -3.95 -3.38
N SER A 114 5.74 -4.99 -2.65
CA SER A 114 4.34 -5.39 -2.46
C SER A 114 3.50 -4.27 -1.84
N ALA A 115 4.02 -3.62 -0.78
CA ALA A 115 3.32 -2.54 -0.09
C ALA A 115 3.08 -1.32 -0.99
N LEU A 116 4.07 -0.96 -1.81
CA LEU A 116 3.96 0.14 -2.76
C LEU A 116 2.95 -0.13 -3.88
N CYS A 117 2.63 -1.39 -4.18
CA CYS A 117 1.60 -1.75 -5.16
C CYS A 117 0.17 -1.60 -4.65
N HIS A 118 -0.04 -1.27 -3.37
CA HIS A 118 -1.38 -1.18 -2.80
C HIS A 118 -2.17 -0.05 -3.48
N THR A 119 -3.44 -0.29 -3.83
CA THR A 119 -4.24 0.64 -4.66
C THR A 119 -4.50 2.02 -4.02
N SER A 120 -4.29 2.13 -2.71
CA SER A 120 -4.38 3.38 -1.96
C SER A 120 -3.12 4.26 -2.08
N VAL A 121 -2.04 3.73 -2.67
CA VAL A 121 -0.76 4.42 -2.80
C VAL A 121 -0.75 5.21 -4.11
N LYS A 122 -0.36 6.50 -4.02
CA LYS A 122 -0.07 7.32 -5.19
C LYS A 122 1.43 7.32 -5.45
N LEU A 123 1.90 6.50 -6.39
CA LEU A 123 3.33 6.31 -6.66
C LEU A 123 4.00 7.58 -7.17
N THR A 124 3.30 8.41 -7.94
CA THR A 124 3.77 9.73 -8.40
C THR A 124 3.98 10.73 -7.26
N SER A 125 3.42 10.49 -6.07
CA SER A 125 3.69 11.30 -4.87
C SER A 125 4.93 10.84 -4.10
N ILE A 126 5.42 9.63 -4.37
CA ILE A 126 6.59 9.00 -3.72
C ILE A 126 7.81 9.10 -4.61
N PHE A 127 7.64 8.80 -5.90
CA PHE A 127 8.73 8.70 -6.86
C PHE A 127 8.93 10.04 -7.57
N PRO A 128 10.18 10.57 -7.60
CA PRO A 128 10.49 11.80 -8.33
C PRO A 128 10.60 11.54 -9.85
N ILE A 129 9.53 11.06 -10.48
CA ILE A 129 9.51 10.60 -11.89
C ILE A 129 9.58 11.78 -12.87
N ALA A 130 8.86 12.86 -12.56
CA ALA A 130 8.72 14.02 -13.45
C ALA A 130 9.79 15.10 -13.24
N TYR A 131 10.71 14.91 -12.27
CA TYR A 131 11.63 15.95 -11.83
C TYR A 131 13.06 15.63 -12.26
N ASP A 132 13.65 16.54 -13.03
CA ASP A 132 15.06 16.49 -13.41
C ASP A 132 15.95 16.85 -12.20
N GLY A 133 16.41 15.81 -11.52
CA GLY A 133 17.73 15.67 -10.88
C GLY A 133 18.14 16.55 -9.70
N GLU A 134 17.94 17.86 -9.70
CA GLU A 134 18.83 18.75 -8.92
C GLU A 134 18.11 19.68 -7.91
N VAL A 135 16.89 20.13 -8.20
CA VAL A 135 16.32 21.29 -7.49
C VAL A 135 15.51 20.92 -6.24
N LEU A 136 14.85 19.76 -6.20
CA LEU A 136 13.97 19.38 -5.08
C LEU A 136 14.62 18.47 -4.05
N LEU A 137 15.63 17.67 -4.43
CA LEU A 137 16.37 16.81 -3.51
C LEU A 137 17.15 17.64 -2.47
N ARG A 138 17.71 18.78 -2.88
CA ARG A 138 18.28 19.78 -1.95
C ARG A 138 17.19 20.44 -1.08
N SER A 139 15.93 20.48 -1.51
CA SER A 139 14.81 20.98 -0.70
C SER A 139 14.33 19.95 0.33
N MET A 140 14.29 18.66 -0.02
CA MET A 140 13.97 17.59 0.94
C MET A 140 15.04 17.46 2.02
N VAL A 141 16.32 17.65 1.67
CA VAL A 141 17.44 17.68 2.62
C VAL A 141 17.51 19.01 3.40
N LYS A 142 17.16 20.15 2.80
CA LYS A 142 17.10 21.45 3.53
C LYS A 142 15.88 21.58 4.44
N GLN A 143 14.77 20.89 4.18
CA GLN A 143 13.65 20.85 5.13
C GLN A 143 13.97 20.06 6.40
N VAL A 144 15.05 19.27 6.43
CA VAL A 144 15.60 18.68 7.66
C VAL A 144 16.37 19.71 8.50
N SER A 145 16.75 20.88 7.96
CA SER A 145 17.75 21.73 8.61
C SER A 145 17.44 23.23 8.77
N THR A 146 16.32 23.78 8.27
CA THR A 146 15.91 25.13 8.70
C THR A 146 14.41 25.34 8.59
N GLU A 147 13.86 25.81 9.70
CA GLU A 147 12.50 26.28 9.97
C GLU A 147 11.84 26.98 8.77
N ASN A 148 10.66 26.49 8.36
CA ASN A 148 9.52 27.35 8.11
C ASN A 148 8.20 26.57 8.06
N ASP A 149 7.32 27.03 8.94
CA ASP A 149 5.94 26.71 9.24
C ASP A 149 5.00 26.68 8.01
N SER A 150 5.14 25.68 7.13
CA SER A 150 4.02 25.24 6.29
C SER A 150 3.50 23.92 6.84
N ALA A 151 2.52 24.01 7.73
CA ALA A 151 1.77 22.88 8.23
C ALA A 151 1.07 22.13 7.08
N LEU A 152 1.79 21.26 6.39
CA LEU A 152 1.21 20.01 5.94
C LEU A 152 0.86 19.28 7.22
N VAL A 153 -0.40 19.43 7.65
CA VAL A 153 -0.94 18.76 8.84
C VAL A 153 -0.89 17.26 8.54
N HIS A 154 0.25 16.64 8.83
CA HIS A 154 0.37 15.20 8.81
C HIS A 154 -0.69 14.67 9.76
N ARG A 155 -1.41 13.63 9.33
CA ARG A 155 -2.47 13.01 10.13
C ARG A 155 -1.95 12.49 11.49
N PHE A 156 -0.66 12.15 11.55
CA PHE A 156 0.04 11.59 12.71
C PHE A 156 1.43 12.25 12.88
N PRO A 157 1.51 13.49 13.38
CA PRO A 157 2.76 14.26 13.44
C PRO A 157 3.82 13.69 14.40
N LEU A 158 3.43 13.11 15.55
CA LEU A 158 4.39 12.50 16.48
C LEU A 158 5.01 11.24 15.87
N LEU A 159 4.23 10.44 15.14
CA LEU A 159 4.71 9.26 14.44
C LEU A 159 5.67 9.64 13.32
N VAL A 160 5.34 10.68 12.53
CA VAL A 160 6.23 11.20 11.49
C VAL A 160 7.57 11.62 12.10
N ALA A 161 7.56 12.50 13.11
CA ALA A 161 8.77 12.97 13.76
C ALA A 161 9.60 11.82 14.37
N HIS A 162 8.93 10.83 14.97
CA HIS A 162 9.60 9.65 15.52
C HIS A 162 10.28 8.81 14.42
N MET A 163 9.58 8.54 13.32
CA MET A 163 10.09 7.70 12.23
C MET A 163 11.19 8.38 11.43
N GLU A 164 11.13 9.70 11.25
CA GLU A 164 12.20 10.50 10.64
C GLU A 164 13.48 10.44 11.49
N LYS A 165 13.35 10.64 12.80
CA LYS A 165 14.47 10.50 13.73
C LYS A 165 15.06 9.08 13.72
N LEU A 166 14.20 8.07 13.68
CA LEU A 166 14.63 6.67 13.63
C LEU A 166 15.40 6.37 12.33
N SER A 167 14.89 6.81 11.17
CA SER A 167 15.59 6.69 9.86
C SER A 167 16.98 7.32 9.90
N GLN A 168 17.09 8.56 10.39
CA GLN A 168 18.38 9.27 10.48
C GLN A 168 19.43 8.56 11.34
N SER A 169 18.98 7.75 12.32
CA SER A 169 19.89 6.98 13.18
C SER A 169 20.28 5.61 12.60
N GLU A 170 19.43 5.03 11.74
CA GLU A 170 19.62 3.69 11.15
C GLU A 170 20.35 3.76 9.79
N GLU A 171 20.20 4.86 9.06
CA GLU A 171 20.63 4.97 7.66
C GLU A 171 21.91 5.81 7.57
N ASN A 172 23.04 5.16 7.29
CA ASN A 172 24.17 5.85 6.64
C ASN A 172 23.60 6.37 5.32
N ILE A 173 23.54 7.69 5.15
CA ILE A 173 23.02 8.35 3.94
C ILE A 173 23.90 7.93 2.75
N SER A 174 23.62 6.76 2.20
CA SER A 174 24.17 6.29 0.94
C SER A 174 23.51 7.15 -0.13
N GLY A 175 24.34 7.66 -1.05
CA GLY A 175 24.03 8.79 -1.92
C GLY A 175 22.63 8.77 -2.53
N MET A 176 22.03 9.96 -2.60
CA MET A 176 20.70 10.17 -3.18
C MET A 176 20.63 9.51 -4.56
N THR A 177 19.82 8.45 -4.69
CA THR A 177 19.62 7.78 -5.97
C THR A 177 18.56 8.53 -6.77
N SER A 178 18.81 8.74 -8.06
CA SER A 178 17.79 9.25 -8.96
C SER A 178 16.71 8.18 -9.21
N PHE A 179 15.49 8.61 -9.61
CA PHE A 179 14.47 7.64 -10.05
C PHE A 179 14.99 6.74 -11.19
N ARG A 180 15.82 7.30 -12.07
CA ARG A 180 16.49 6.56 -13.15
C ARG A 180 17.34 5.42 -12.60
N GLU A 181 18.19 5.67 -11.60
CA GLU A 181 19.01 4.62 -10.99
C GLU A 181 18.18 3.55 -10.28
N VAL A 182 17.14 3.96 -9.54
CA VAL A 182 16.22 3.02 -8.88
C VAL A 182 15.52 2.14 -9.91
N LEU A 183 15.06 2.72 -11.01
CA LEU A 183 14.45 2.00 -12.12
C LEU A 183 15.44 1.01 -12.75
N GLU A 184 16.68 1.41 -13.00
CA GLU A 184 17.72 0.52 -13.53
C GLU A 184 17.96 -0.68 -12.62
N LYS A 185 18.03 -0.47 -11.29
CA LYS A 185 18.16 -1.55 -10.31
C LYS A 185 16.94 -2.48 -10.31
N MET A 186 15.74 -1.94 -10.38
CA MET A 186 14.51 -2.75 -10.51
C MET A 186 14.49 -3.57 -11.81
N LEU A 187 14.94 -3.00 -12.93
CA LEU A 187 15.03 -3.72 -14.19
C LEU A 187 16.08 -4.85 -14.14
N VAL A 188 17.19 -4.67 -13.42
CA VAL A 188 18.16 -5.76 -13.19
C VAL A 188 17.49 -6.94 -12.47
N ILE A 189 16.66 -6.69 -11.45
CA ILE A 189 15.92 -7.74 -10.73
C ILE A 189 15.05 -8.56 -11.69
N VAL A 190 14.43 -7.92 -12.67
CA VAL A 190 13.52 -8.58 -13.63
C VAL A 190 14.26 -9.25 -14.79
N VAL A 191 15.32 -8.61 -15.31
CA VAL A 191 16.01 -9.05 -16.53
C VAL A 191 17.08 -10.11 -16.24
N LEU A 192 17.77 -10.02 -15.10
CA LEU A 192 18.87 -10.94 -14.77
C LEU A 192 18.41 -12.41 -14.71
N PRO A 193 17.26 -12.75 -14.09
CA PRO A 193 16.76 -14.12 -14.11
C PRO A 193 16.56 -14.67 -15.52
N VAL A 194 15.96 -13.88 -16.40
CA VAL A 194 15.74 -14.27 -17.80
C VAL A 194 17.08 -14.54 -18.50
N ARG A 195 18.08 -13.68 -18.28
CA ARG A 195 19.42 -13.85 -18.85
C ARG A 195 20.11 -15.11 -18.34
N ASN A 196 20.02 -15.38 -17.04
CA ASN A 196 20.66 -16.54 -16.42
C ASN A 196 20.00 -17.84 -16.88
N SER A 197 18.66 -17.86 -16.92
CA SER A 197 17.89 -18.98 -17.47
C SER A 197 18.31 -19.33 -18.92
N LEU A 198 18.46 -18.32 -19.79
CA LEU A 198 18.93 -18.52 -21.17
C LEU A 198 20.37 -19.04 -21.25
N ARG A 199 21.23 -18.65 -20.31
CA ARG A 199 22.64 -19.09 -20.22
C ARG A 199 22.83 -20.38 -19.43
N ARG A 200 21.78 -20.93 -18.82
CA ARG A 200 21.84 -22.05 -17.86
C ARG A 200 22.75 -21.75 -16.67
N GLU A 201 22.75 -20.49 -16.22
CA GLU A 201 23.41 -20.01 -15.01
C GLU A 201 22.44 -20.07 -13.82
N ASN A 202 22.96 -20.04 -12.60
CA ASN A 202 22.13 -20.07 -11.40
C ASN A 202 21.31 -18.78 -11.24
N GLU A 203 20.09 -18.93 -10.76
CA GLU A 203 19.18 -17.82 -10.45
C GLU A 203 19.65 -17.11 -9.17
N LEU A 204 19.77 -15.79 -9.23
CA LEU A 204 20.24 -14.97 -8.10
C LEU A 204 19.08 -14.40 -7.28
N PHE A 205 17.93 -14.17 -7.92
CA PHE A 205 16.76 -13.56 -7.29
C PHE A 205 15.64 -14.59 -7.13
N SER A 206 14.94 -14.51 -5.99
CA SER A 206 13.76 -15.34 -5.76
C SER A 206 12.62 -14.94 -6.69
N SER A 207 11.81 -15.91 -7.14
CA SER A 207 10.61 -15.65 -7.94
C SER A 207 9.64 -14.67 -7.25
N HIS A 208 9.62 -14.70 -5.92
CA HIS A 208 8.82 -13.79 -5.11
C HIS A 208 9.28 -12.34 -5.23
N LEU A 209 10.59 -12.06 -5.15
CA LEU A 209 11.12 -10.71 -5.36
C LEU A 209 10.84 -10.25 -6.80
N VAL A 210 11.13 -11.08 -7.79
CA VAL A 210 10.91 -10.77 -9.21
C VAL A 210 9.45 -10.42 -9.48
N SER A 211 8.51 -11.23 -8.99
CA SER A 211 7.07 -11.00 -9.17
C SER A 211 6.62 -9.67 -8.57
N ASN A 212 7.07 -9.33 -7.36
CA ASN A 212 6.71 -8.07 -6.70
C ASN A 212 7.34 -6.86 -7.42
N THR A 213 8.58 -6.98 -7.90
CA THR A 213 9.21 -5.92 -8.71
C THR A 213 8.47 -5.70 -10.03
N CYS A 214 8.07 -6.77 -10.73
CA CYS A 214 7.21 -6.67 -11.91
C CYS A 214 5.88 -5.98 -11.59
N GLY A 215 5.24 -6.34 -10.46
CA GLY A 215 4.01 -5.72 -9.99
C GLY A 215 4.16 -4.21 -9.76
N LEU A 216 5.27 -3.78 -9.14
CA LEU A 216 5.52 -2.36 -8.91
C LEU A 216 5.77 -1.61 -10.22
N LEU A 217 6.58 -2.17 -11.12
CA LEU A 217 6.81 -1.56 -12.44
C LEU A 217 5.50 -1.43 -13.23
N ALA A 218 4.65 -2.46 -13.21
CA ALA A 218 3.34 -2.41 -13.85
C ALA A 218 2.43 -1.33 -13.22
N SER A 219 2.46 -1.19 -11.89
CA SER A 219 1.71 -0.17 -11.16
C SER A 219 2.19 1.24 -11.52
N ILE A 220 3.50 1.47 -11.60
CA ILE A 220 4.09 2.74 -12.05
C ILE A 220 3.61 3.07 -13.46
N VAL A 221 3.75 2.13 -14.40
CA VAL A 221 3.33 2.34 -15.79
C VAL A 221 1.82 2.61 -15.88
N SER A 222 1.01 1.88 -15.11
CA SER A 222 -0.44 2.08 -15.05
C SER A 222 -0.81 3.48 -14.55
N GLU A 223 -0.18 3.94 -13.46
CA GLU A 223 -0.44 5.28 -12.90
C GLU A 223 0.00 6.40 -13.86
N LEU A 224 1.17 6.26 -14.49
CA LEU A 224 1.67 7.21 -15.49
C LEU A 224 0.79 7.23 -16.74
N THR A 225 0.30 6.06 -17.18
CA THR A 225 -0.61 5.96 -18.32
C THR A 225 -1.95 6.62 -18.00
N ALA A 226 -2.52 6.36 -16.82
CA ALA A 226 -3.74 7.01 -16.36
C ALA A 226 -3.58 8.54 -16.28
N SER A 227 -2.41 9.00 -15.82
CA SER A 227 -2.05 10.42 -15.78
C SER A 227 -1.96 11.04 -17.18
N ALA A 228 -1.29 10.37 -18.11
CA ALA A 228 -1.13 10.85 -19.49
C ALA A 228 -2.44 10.89 -20.28
N LEU A 229 -3.37 9.96 -20.01
CA LEU A 229 -4.69 9.90 -20.65
C LEU A 229 -5.70 10.89 -20.05
N GLY A 230 -5.31 11.71 -19.07
CA GLY A 230 -6.22 12.63 -18.39
C GLY A 230 -7.28 11.94 -17.54
N SER A 231 -7.05 10.68 -17.17
CA SER A 231 -7.93 9.92 -16.28
C SER A 231 -7.76 10.31 -14.80
N GLU A 232 -6.77 11.16 -14.47
CA GLU A 232 -6.61 11.86 -13.19
C GLU A 232 -7.69 12.96 -13.02
N VAL A 233 -8.97 12.58 -12.98
CA VAL A 233 -10.01 13.50 -12.50
C VAL A 233 -9.95 13.54 -10.97
N ASP A 234 -9.21 14.56 -10.51
CA ASP A 234 -9.05 15.11 -9.16
C ASP A 234 -7.99 14.47 -8.24
N GLY A 235 -6.90 15.21 -8.09
CA GLY A 235 -5.75 14.87 -7.27
C GLY A 235 -6.04 14.69 -5.78
N LEU A 236 -5.25 13.80 -5.16
CA LEU A 236 -4.84 13.65 -3.75
C LEU A 236 -5.88 13.68 -2.61
N ASN A 237 -7.10 14.16 -2.83
CA ASN A 237 -8.22 14.08 -1.89
C ASN A 237 -9.31 13.09 -2.34
N SER A 238 -9.21 12.53 -3.55
CA SER A 238 -10.30 11.71 -4.12
C SER A 238 -10.20 10.20 -3.94
N LEU A 239 -9.07 9.63 -3.50
CA LEU A 239 -8.99 8.16 -3.28
C LEU A 239 -9.77 7.70 -2.04
N HIS A 240 -10.17 8.63 -1.17
CA HIS A 240 -11.15 8.41 -0.11
C HIS A 240 -12.38 9.32 -0.22
N SER A 241 -12.46 10.18 -1.24
CA SER A 241 -13.71 10.91 -1.50
C SER A 241 -14.65 9.96 -2.21
N VAL A 242 -15.52 9.34 -1.43
CA VAL A 242 -16.78 8.81 -1.96
C VAL A 242 -17.39 9.94 -2.78
N LYS A 243 -17.39 9.80 -4.10
CA LYS A 243 -18.05 10.77 -4.98
C LYS A 243 -19.53 10.64 -4.69
N SER A 244 -20.04 11.52 -3.83
CA SER A 244 -21.47 11.65 -3.60
C SER A 244 -22.08 12.07 -4.94
N SER A 245 -22.99 11.26 -5.46
CA SER A 245 -23.79 11.70 -6.60
C SER A 245 -24.52 13.00 -6.19
N PRO A 246 -24.65 13.98 -7.10
CA PRO A 246 -25.43 15.18 -6.82
C PRO A 246 -26.82 14.78 -6.33
N ASN A 247 -27.36 15.54 -5.38
CA ASN A 247 -28.72 15.30 -4.90
C ASN A 247 -29.69 15.29 -6.09
N ARG A 248 -30.46 14.20 -6.24
CA ARG A 248 -31.48 14.06 -7.29
C ARG A 248 -32.58 15.13 -7.21
N PHE A 249 -32.74 15.78 -6.06
CA PHE A 249 -33.74 16.82 -5.83
C PHE A 249 -33.13 18.21 -6.02
N THR A 250 -33.79 19.03 -6.83
CA THR A 250 -33.40 20.44 -7.06
C THR A 250 -33.91 21.39 -5.97
N LYS A 251 -34.79 20.93 -5.09
CA LYS A 251 -35.37 21.68 -3.97
C LYS A 251 -35.59 20.75 -2.77
N THR A 252 -35.46 21.30 -1.57
CA THR A 252 -35.75 20.63 -0.30
C THR A 252 -36.77 21.46 0.47
N SER A 253 -37.74 20.82 1.13
CA SER A 253 -38.71 21.51 1.98
C SER A 253 -38.02 22.12 3.21
N GLN A 254 -38.40 23.34 3.59
CA GLN A 254 -37.88 23.97 4.81
C GLN A 254 -38.48 23.35 6.09
N GLY A 255 -39.64 22.70 5.99
CA GLY A 255 -40.33 22.02 7.09
C GLY A 255 -40.16 20.49 7.06
N ARG A 256 -40.50 19.85 8.18
CA ARG A 256 -40.51 18.40 8.37
C ARG A 256 -41.89 17.83 8.04
N SER A 257 -42.16 17.64 6.76
CA SER A 257 -43.48 17.17 6.29
C SER A 257 -43.46 15.73 5.75
N TRP A 258 -42.29 15.08 5.70
CA TRP A 258 -42.18 13.69 5.25
C TRP A 258 -42.41 12.73 6.42
N ASN A 259 -43.43 11.89 6.32
CA ASN A 259 -43.76 10.90 7.35
C ASN A 259 -43.03 9.59 7.05
N THR A 260 -42.48 8.95 8.07
CA THR A 260 -41.80 7.64 7.96
C THR A 260 -42.76 6.46 7.74
N GLY A 261 -44.07 6.73 7.63
CA GLY A 261 -45.07 5.73 7.27
C GLY A 261 -45.16 4.51 8.22
N ASN A 262 -44.64 4.62 9.45
CA ASN A 262 -44.58 3.53 10.43
C ASN A 262 -43.94 2.24 9.86
N GLY A 263 -42.85 2.39 9.09
CA GLY A 263 -42.14 1.25 8.47
C GLY A 263 -42.60 0.90 7.06
N SER A 264 -43.53 1.65 6.46
CA SER A 264 -43.81 1.56 5.03
C SER A 264 -42.54 1.89 4.23
N PRO A 265 -42.13 1.04 3.26
CA PRO A 265 -40.88 1.24 2.54
C PRO A 265 -40.97 2.40 1.54
N ASP A 266 -39.98 3.29 1.58
CA ASP A 266 -39.69 4.26 0.53
C ASP A 266 -38.66 3.65 -0.43
N ALA A 267 -38.94 3.66 -1.75
CA ALA A 267 -38.09 2.99 -2.74
C ALA A 267 -37.72 3.89 -3.93
N ILE A 268 -36.56 3.62 -4.53
CA ILE A 268 -36.10 4.24 -5.77
C ILE A 268 -35.27 3.24 -6.58
N CYS A 269 -35.43 3.25 -7.90
CA CYS A 269 -34.59 2.51 -8.84
C CYS A 269 -33.60 3.47 -9.52
N PHE A 270 -32.37 3.01 -9.76
CA PHE A 270 -31.37 3.76 -10.52
C PHE A 270 -30.49 2.81 -11.34
N SER A 271 -29.86 3.35 -12.39
CA SER A 271 -28.87 2.67 -13.22
C SER A 271 -27.72 3.64 -13.54
N VAL A 272 -26.56 3.10 -13.89
CA VAL A 272 -25.37 3.86 -14.26
C VAL A 272 -24.92 3.50 -15.67
N ASP A 273 -24.47 4.49 -16.43
CA ASP A 273 -24.02 4.37 -17.82
C ASP A 273 -22.54 3.99 -17.95
N LYS A 274 -21.80 4.00 -16.84
CA LYS A 274 -20.36 3.71 -16.80
C LYS A 274 -20.08 2.38 -16.08
N PRO A 275 -19.23 1.51 -16.66
CA PRO A 275 -18.77 0.30 -15.98
C PRO A 275 -17.85 0.65 -14.79
N GLY A 276 -17.73 -0.27 -13.84
CA GLY A 276 -16.81 -0.15 -12.69
C GLY A 276 -17.27 0.78 -11.56
N VAL A 277 -18.52 1.25 -11.59
CA VAL A 277 -19.10 2.05 -10.50
C VAL A 277 -19.49 1.14 -9.34
N VAL A 278 -19.03 1.47 -8.13
CA VAL A 278 -19.35 0.76 -6.88
C VAL A 278 -20.15 1.67 -5.97
N VAL A 279 -21.32 1.21 -5.53
CA VAL A 279 -22.17 1.94 -4.55
C VAL A 279 -21.68 1.62 -3.15
N VAL A 280 -21.32 2.66 -2.39
CA VAL A 280 -20.77 2.52 -1.02
C VAL A 280 -21.72 3.00 0.09
N GLY A 281 -22.85 3.62 -0.29
CA GLY A 281 -23.85 4.11 0.67
C GLY A 281 -24.91 5.01 0.03
N PHE A 282 -25.89 5.41 0.85
CA PHE A 282 -27.02 6.26 0.47
C PHE A 282 -27.21 7.40 1.46
N SER A 283 -27.66 8.56 0.96
CA SER A 283 -28.02 9.71 1.80
C SER A 283 -29.54 9.76 1.97
N VAL A 284 -30.01 9.79 3.21
CA VAL A 284 -31.43 9.88 3.56
C VAL A 284 -31.74 11.22 4.23
N TYR A 285 -32.95 11.75 4.02
CA TYR A 285 -33.40 12.94 4.72
C TYR A 285 -33.70 12.62 6.18
N GLY A 286 -33.17 13.45 7.08
CA GLY A 286 -33.48 13.38 8.51
C GLY A 286 -34.69 14.21 8.93
N GLY A 287 -35.02 14.11 10.21
CA GLY A 287 -36.04 14.89 10.90
C GLY A 287 -35.61 15.18 12.34
N GLY A 288 -36.53 15.68 13.17
CA GLY A 288 -36.27 15.80 14.59
C GLY A 288 -36.47 14.46 15.29
N GLY A 289 -35.46 13.99 16.02
CA GLY A 289 -35.55 12.75 16.81
C GLY A 289 -34.59 11.67 16.31
N ILE A 290 -34.81 10.46 16.82
CA ILE A 290 -34.07 9.25 16.43
C ILE A 290 -34.98 8.44 15.52
N HIS A 291 -34.43 7.93 14.41
CA HIS A 291 -35.14 7.09 13.47
C HIS A 291 -34.39 5.77 13.32
N GLU A 292 -35.07 4.68 13.60
CA GLU A 292 -34.61 3.35 13.22
C GLU A 292 -34.94 3.13 11.75
N TYR A 293 -33.97 2.64 10.98
CA TYR A 293 -34.12 2.43 9.55
C TYR A 293 -33.50 1.10 9.15
N GLU A 294 -34.09 0.49 8.13
CA GLU A 294 -33.58 -0.67 7.42
C GLU A 294 -33.43 -0.27 5.95
N LEU A 295 -32.32 -0.65 5.33
CA LEU A 295 -32.00 -0.30 3.94
C LEU A 295 -31.57 -1.55 3.19
N GLU A 296 -32.27 -1.85 2.11
CA GLU A 296 -32.01 -2.99 1.25
C GLU A 296 -31.67 -2.52 -0.18
N VAL A 297 -30.70 -3.18 -0.82
CA VAL A 297 -30.32 -2.94 -2.21
C VAL A 297 -30.61 -4.19 -3.01
N LEU A 298 -31.48 -4.06 -4.00
CA LEU A 298 -31.88 -5.14 -4.90
C LEU A 298 -31.31 -4.88 -6.29
N VAL A 299 -30.86 -5.94 -6.96
CA VAL A 299 -30.42 -5.91 -8.36
C VAL A 299 -31.42 -6.69 -9.18
N ASP A 300 -31.80 -6.15 -10.34
CA ASP A 300 -32.69 -6.84 -11.27
C ASP A 300 -31.91 -7.96 -11.98
N ASP A 301 -32.05 -9.19 -11.50
CA ASP A 301 -31.45 -10.39 -12.09
C ASP A 301 -32.19 -10.80 -13.37
N VAL A 302 -32.13 -9.97 -14.41
CA VAL A 302 -32.62 -10.33 -15.74
C VAL A 302 -31.56 -11.15 -16.47
N ASN A 303 -31.22 -12.33 -15.95
CA ASN A 303 -30.45 -13.34 -16.68
C ASN A 303 -30.63 -14.79 -16.20
N ILE A 304 -31.85 -15.17 -15.78
CA ILE A 304 -32.25 -16.59 -15.71
C ILE A 304 -33.63 -16.76 -16.35
N ALA A 305 -33.67 -16.73 -17.69
CA ALA A 305 -34.80 -17.27 -18.46
C ALA A 305 -34.32 -17.96 -19.76
N LEU A 306 -33.28 -18.80 -19.67
CA LEU A 306 -33.14 -19.93 -20.58
C LEU A 306 -34.06 -21.06 -20.11
N LYS A 307 -35.38 -20.87 -20.24
CA LYS A 307 -36.30 -22.01 -20.33
C LYS A 307 -36.38 -22.42 -21.79
N ASN A 308 -35.50 -23.36 -22.13
CA ASN A 308 -35.70 -24.29 -23.23
C ASN A 308 -37.15 -24.80 -23.20
N ASN A 309 -37.98 -24.31 -24.10
CA ASN A 309 -39.17 -25.02 -24.53
C ASN A 309 -38.91 -25.53 -25.95
N PHE A 310 -38.17 -26.64 -26.01
CA PHE A 310 -38.45 -27.64 -27.03
C PHE A 310 -39.80 -28.26 -26.68
N LYS A 311 -40.76 -28.17 -27.60
CA LYS A 311 -41.71 -29.25 -27.89
C LYS A 311 -42.21 -29.07 -29.33
N SER A 312 -42.25 -30.21 -30.00
CA SER A 312 -42.70 -30.45 -31.38
C SER A 312 -44.02 -29.78 -31.74
#